data_AF-A0A0U5EUE3-F1
#
_entry.id   AF-A0A0U5EUE3-F1
#
_cell.length_a   1.000
_cell.length_b   1.000
_cell.length_c   1.000
_cell.angle_alpha   90.00
_cell.angle_beta   90.00
_cell.angle_gamma   90.00
#
_symmetry.space_group_name_H-M   'P 1'
#
loop_
_entity.id
_entity.type
_entity.pdbx_description
1 polymer ?
#
loop_
_entity_poly.entity_id
_entity_poly.type
_entity_poly.pdbx_seq_one_letter_code
_entity_poly.pdbx_strand_id
1 'polypeptide(L)'
;MADGSTLNFPALVLNADFRPLSYFPLSLWSWQDTMKAVCLDRVSVLSEYDAEVHSPHRTFRLPSVIALKDYVPAARKPAFTRFNVFLRDNFSCQYCGDKFPTHDLTFDHVIPRCKGGRTTWENVVTACGVCNLRKGPHLPHVIGMLPRARPARPTSWQLQDNGRAFPPNYLHESWRDYLYWDTELES
;
A
#
# COMPACT_ATOMS: atom_id res chain seq x y z
N MET A 1 -35.43 13.38 -7.86
CA MET A 1 -34.60 12.17 -7.94
C MET A 1 -33.16 12.64 -8.11
N ALA A 2 -32.45 12.76 -6.99
CA ALA A 2 -31.05 13.20 -6.96
C ALA A 2 -30.18 11.96 -6.74
N ASP A 3 -29.47 11.59 -7.80
CA ASP A 3 -28.07 11.13 -7.82
C ASP A 3 -27.46 10.69 -6.47
N GLY A 4 -27.17 9.39 -6.36
CA GLY A 4 -26.52 8.75 -5.23
C GLY A 4 -25.02 9.01 -5.18
N SER A 5 -24.63 10.21 -4.74
CA SER A 5 -23.26 10.51 -4.33
C SER A 5 -22.91 9.66 -3.10
N THR A 6 -22.04 8.67 -3.26
CA THR A 6 -21.50 7.88 -2.16
C THR A 6 -20.74 8.80 -1.20
N LEU A 7 -21.32 9.02 -0.02
CA LEU A 7 -20.69 9.80 1.06
C LEU A 7 -19.29 9.23 1.36
N ASN A 8 -18.24 10.02 1.15
CA ASN A 8 -16.84 9.60 1.29
C ASN A 8 -16.28 9.99 2.68
N PHE A 9 -16.58 9.18 3.70
CA PHE A 9 -16.15 9.38 5.09
C PHE A 9 -15.35 8.16 5.62
N PRO A 10 -14.12 7.94 5.15
CA PRO A 10 -13.34 6.78 5.57
C PRO A 10 -12.89 6.91 7.04
N ALA A 11 -13.04 5.87 7.85
CA ALA A 11 -12.54 5.88 9.22
C ALA A 11 -11.15 5.28 9.31
N LEU A 12 -10.25 5.93 10.05
CA LEU A 12 -8.96 5.35 10.42
C LEU A 12 -9.16 4.23 11.42
N VAL A 13 -8.64 3.04 11.08
CA VAL A 13 -8.66 1.85 11.92
C VAL A 13 -7.33 1.68 12.61
N LEU A 14 -7.37 1.75 13.93
CA LEU A 14 -6.26 1.43 14.81
C LEU A 14 -6.44 0.01 15.35
N ASN A 15 -5.33 -0.64 15.61
CA ASN A 15 -5.29 -1.87 16.37
C ASN A 15 -5.57 -1.60 17.86
N ALA A 16 -5.68 -2.65 18.68
CA ALA A 16 -5.95 -2.54 20.12
C ALA A 16 -4.85 -1.80 20.91
N ASP A 17 -3.65 -1.64 20.33
CA ASP A 17 -2.56 -0.82 20.89
C ASP A 17 -2.55 0.63 20.38
N PHE A 18 -3.65 1.07 19.76
CA PHE A 18 -3.84 2.41 19.19
C PHE A 18 -2.87 2.78 18.05
N ARG A 19 -2.30 1.78 17.38
CA ARG A 19 -1.48 1.98 16.17
C ARG A 19 -2.24 1.55 14.92
N PRO A 20 -2.10 2.25 13.78
CA PRO A 20 -2.65 1.79 12.51
C PRO A 20 -2.21 0.36 12.18
N LEU A 21 -3.13 -0.46 11.67
CA LEU A 21 -2.83 -1.82 11.21
C LEU A 21 -1.87 -1.80 10.01
N SER A 22 -1.99 -0.77 9.18
CA SER A 22 -1.10 -0.48 8.07
C SER A 22 -0.96 1.04 7.97
N TYR A 23 0.27 1.51 7.71
CA TYR A 23 0.52 2.93 7.42
C TYR A 23 0.41 3.22 5.92
N PHE A 24 0.53 2.19 5.08
CA PHE A 24 0.54 2.37 3.64
C PHE A 24 0.07 1.11 2.88
N PRO A 25 -1.13 1.13 2.27
CA PRO A 25 -2.14 2.17 2.44
C PRO A 25 -2.53 2.27 3.91
N LEU A 26 -2.86 3.48 4.36
CA LEU A 26 -3.34 3.67 5.73
C LEU A 26 -4.56 2.77 5.97
N SER A 27 -4.64 2.12 7.12
CA SER A 27 -5.75 1.23 7.46
C SER A 27 -7.06 2.01 7.58
N LEU A 28 -7.75 2.20 6.46
CA LEU A 28 -9.00 2.92 6.34
C LEU A 28 -10.14 1.95 6.06
N TRP A 29 -11.28 2.13 6.71
CA TRP A 29 -12.52 1.43 6.40
C TRP A 29 -13.55 2.40 5.83
N SER A 30 -14.45 1.89 4.99
CA SER A 30 -15.63 2.64 4.57
C SER A 30 -16.48 3.04 5.78
N TRP A 31 -17.27 4.11 5.68
CA TRP A 31 -18.16 4.48 6.78
C TRP A 31 -19.19 3.37 7.06
N GLN A 32 -19.60 2.61 6.04
CA GLN A 32 -20.55 1.51 6.18
C GLN A 32 -19.95 0.34 6.98
N ASP A 33 -18.72 -0.07 6.67
CA ASP A 33 -18.03 -1.15 7.40
C ASP A 33 -17.71 -0.74 8.84
N THR A 34 -17.33 0.53 9.01
CA THR A 34 -17.13 1.16 10.31
C THR A 34 -18.39 1.10 11.15
N MET A 35 -19.52 1.58 10.62
CA MET A 35 -20.81 1.55 11.32
C MET A 35 -21.26 0.12 11.65
N LYS A 36 -21.06 -0.83 10.73
CA LYS A 36 -21.33 -2.25 10.98
C LYS A 36 -20.50 -2.76 12.16
N ALA A 37 -19.21 -2.41 12.23
CA ALA A 37 -18.35 -2.82 13.33
C ALA A 37 -18.73 -2.18 14.67
N VAL A 38 -19.15 -0.91 14.66
CA VAL A 38 -19.69 -0.21 15.84
C VAL A 38 -20.98 -0.87 16.34
N CYS A 39 -21.94 -1.14 15.44
CA CYS A 39 -23.20 -1.80 15.81
C CYS A 39 -23.01 -3.24 16.33
N LEU A 40 -21.94 -3.91 15.89
CA LEU A 40 -21.54 -5.24 16.37
C LEU A 40 -20.64 -5.17 17.62
N ASP A 41 -20.40 -3.98 18.17
CA ASP A 41 -19.56 -3.74 19.36
C ASP A 41 -18.12 -4.28 19.24
N ARG A 42 -17.58 -4.34 18.02
CA ARG A 42 -16.22 -4.87 17.74
C ARG A 42 -15.11 -3.82 17.81
N VAL A 43 -15.48 -2.54 17.88
CA VAL A 43 -14.56 -1.41 17.84
C VAL A 43 -14.97 -0.34 18.85
N SER A 44 -14.01 0.45 19.31
CA SER A 44 -14.22 1.66 20.10
C SER A 44 -14.11 2.89 19.20
N VAL A 45 -15.09 3.78 19.25
CA VAL A 45 -15.04 5.06 18.53
C VAL A 45 -14.17 6.03 19.31
N LEU A 46 -13.14 6.59 18.67
CA LEU A 46 -12.22 7.55 19.27
C LEU A 46 -12.48 8.98 18.80
N SER A 47 -12.98 9.13 17.57
CA SER A 47 -13.30 10.42 16.97
C SER A 47 -14.42 10.24 15.96
N GLU A 48 -15.20 11.29 15.75
CA GLU A 48 -16.38 11.34 14.88
C GLU A 48 -16.23 12.49 13.88
N TYR A 49 -16.93 12.41 12.75
CA TYR A 49 -17.23 13.52 11.87
C TYR A 49 -18.46 14.28 12.39
N ASP A 50 -18.65 15.51 11.92
CA ASP A 50 -19.92 16.24 12.12
C ASP A 50 -21.06 15.71 11.23
N ALA A 51 -20.75 14.81 10.30
CA ALA A 51 -21.72 14.17 9.42
C ALA A 51 -22.53 13.09 10.16
N GLU A 52 -23.84 13.09 9.92
CA GLU A 52 -24.79 12.16 10.52
C GLU A 52 -25.42 11.23 9.48
N VAL A 53 -25.73 10.01 9.91
CA VAL A 53 -26.54 9.05 9.17
C VAL A 53 -27.74 8.63 10.00
N HIS A 54 -28.85 8.36 9.32
CA HIS A 54 -30.12 8.07 9.96
C HIS A 54 -30.57 6.65 9.67
N SER A 55 -31.06 5.99 10.70
CA SER A 55 -31.95 4.85 10.61
C SER A 55 -33.38 5.32 10.92
N PRO A 56 -34.42 4.52 10.62
CA PRO A 56 -35.80 4.91 10.92
C PRO A 56 -36.07 5.28 12.39
N HIS A 57 -35.23 4.83 13.33
CA HIS A 57 -35.42 5.03 14.77
C HIS A 57 -34.27 5.75 15.49
N ARG A 58 -33.14 5.97 14.82
CA ARG A 58 -31.90 6.45 15.46
C ARG A 58 -31.06 7.27 14.49
N THR A 59 -30.43 8.31 15.00
CA THR A 59 -29.40 9.10 14.30
C THR A 59 -28.02 8.74 14.86
N PHE A 60 -27.03 8.62 13.99
CA PHE A 60 -25.65 8.29 14.33
C PHE A 60 -24.69 9.29 13.72
N ARG A 61 -23.75 9.80 14.50
CA ARG A 61 -22.57 10.48 13.94
C ARG A 61 -21.63 9.46 13.33
N LEU A 62 -21.02 9.82 12.20
CA LEU A 62 -20.09 8.93 11.50
C LEU A 62 -18.74 8.91 12.21
N PRO A 63 -18.17 7.74 12.55
CA PRO A 63 -16.84 7.67 13.13
C PRO A 63 -15.76 8.07 12.12
N SER A 64 -14.78 8.86 12.56
CA SER A 64 -13.57 9.23 11.79
C SER A 64 -12.33 8.47 12.24
N VAL A 65 -12.28 8.01 13.49
CA VAL A 65 -11.22 7.15 14.02
C VAL A 65 -11.81 6.09 14.94
N ILE A 66 -11.45 4.82 14.70
CA ILE A 66 -11.87 3.67 15.50
C ILE A 66 -10.65 2.83 15.93
N ALA A 67 -10.75 2.17 17.08
CA ALA A 67 -9.79 1.17 17.53
C ALA A 67 -10.45 -0.21 17.61
N LEU A 68 -9.78 -1.24 17.10
CA LEU A 68 -10.18 -2.63 17.32
C LEU A 68 -10.12 -2.95 18.81
N LYS A 69 -11.11 -3.70 19.32
CA LYS A 69 -11.06 -4.22 20.69
C LYS A 69 -10.09 -5.40 20.82
N ASP A 70 -9.99 -6.20 19.77
CA ASP A 70 -9.08 -7.34 19.72
C ASP A 70 -7.79 -6.98 19.00
N TYR A 71 -6.66 -7.43 19.55
CA TYR A 71 -5.35 -7.21 18.96
C TYR A 71 -5.14 -8.09 17.72
N VAL A 72 -4.88 -7.46 16.58
CA VAL A 72 -4.51 -8.15 15.34
C VAL A 72 -2.99 -8.16 15.21
N PRO A 73 -2.34 -9.34 15.21
CA PRO A 73 -0.90 -9.40 15.01
C PRO A 73 -0.52 -9.00 13.59
N ALA A 74 0.49 -8.13 13.45
CA ALA A 74 1.03 -7.79 12.15
C ALA A 74 1.59 -9.03 11.44
N ALA A 75 1.37 -9.13 10.13
CA ALA A 75 1.95 -10.21 9.33
C ALA A 75 3.48 -10.24 9.50
N ARG A 76 4.02 -11.42 9.85
CA ARG A 76 5.45 -11.60 10.12
C ARG A 76 6.32 -11.33 8.89
N LYS A 77 5.77 -11.48 7.69
CA LYS A 77 6.48 -11.33 6.41
C LYS A 77 5.63 -10.50 5.45
N PRO A 78 6.20 -9.46 4.81
CA PRO A 78 5.49 -8.73 3.77
C PRO A 78 5.17 -9.60 2.55
N ALA A 79 3.95 -9.43 2.02
CA ALA A 79 3.55 -10.02 0.76
C ALA A 79 4.36 -9.43 -0.41
N PHE A 80 4.74 -10.25 -1.39
CA PHE A 80 5.47 -9.81 -2.58
C PHE A 80 4.48 -9.22 -3.61
N THR A 81 4.18 -7.94 -3.46
CA THR A 81 3.25 -7.21 -4.34
C THR A 81 3.96 -6.08 -5.08
N ARG A 82 3.36 -5.59 -6.18
CA ARG A 82 3.89 -4.45 -6.95
C ARG A 82 4.17 -3.25 -6.07
N PHE A 83 3.16 -2.94 -5.28
CA PHE A 83 3.18 -1.89 -4.30
C PHE A 83 4.29 -2.06 -3.24
N ASN A 84 4.45 -3.24 -2.63
CA ASN A 84 5.44 -3.43 -1.57
C ASN A 84 6.89 -3.35 -2.08
N VAL A 85 7.15 -3.72 -3.34
CA VAL A 85 8.47 -3.50 -3.96
C VAL A 85 8.73 -2.01 -4.19
N PHE A 86 7.74 -1.27 -4.68
CA PHE A 86 7.85 0.18 -4.85
C PHE A 86 8.04 0.90 -3.53
N LEU A 87 7.30 0.49 -2.49
CA LEU A 87 7.42 1.03 -1.15
C LEU A 87 8.79 0.70 -0.54
N ARG A 88 9.30 -0.53 -0.70
CA ARG A 88 10.66 -0.91 -0.29
C ARG A 88 11.70 0.04 -0.89
N ASP A 89 11.53 0.37 -2.17
CA ASP A 89 12.44 1.21 -2.95
C ASP A 89 12.08 2.71 -2.88
N ASN A 90 11.15 3.07 -1.98
CA ASN A 90 10.72 4.43 -1.71
C ASN A 90 10.25 5.21 -2.97
N PHE A 91 9.55 4.49 -3.88
CA PHE A 91 9.10 4.97 -5.19
C PHE A 91 10.21 5.59 -6.04
N SER A 92 11.44 5.11 -5.84
CA SER A 92 12.63 5.60 -6.52
C SER A 92 13.17 4.51 -7.46
N CYS A 93 13.54 4.92 -8.67
CA CYS A 93 14.19 4.01 -9.60
C CYS A 93 15.53 3.56 -9.01
N GLN A 94 15.75 2.25 -8.92
CA GLN A 94 16.98 1.70 -8.37
C GLN A 94 18.20 1.90 -9.26
N TYR A 95 18.03 2.35 -10.51
CA TYR A 95 19.14 2.61 -11.43
C TYR A 95 19.59 4.08 -11.43
N CYS A 96 18.70 5.03 -11.74
CA CYS A 96 19.08 6.46 -11.70
C CYS A 96 19.02 7.05 -10.29
N GLY A 97 18.10 6.57 -9.44
CA GLY A 97 17.85 7.08 -8.09
C GLY A 97 16.73 8.10 -7.99
N ASP A 98 16.18 8.54 -9.11
CA ASP A 98 15.12 9.56 -9.09
C ASP A 98 13.78 8.96 -8.64
N LYS A 99 12.95 9.81 -8.02
CA LYS A 99 11.57 9.48 -7.65
C LYS A 99 10.65 9.68 -8.83
N PHE A 100 9.69 8.78 -9.00
CA PHE A 100 8.72 8.85 -10.11
C PHE A 100 7.29 8.64 -9.61
N PRO A 101 6.28 9.21 -10.31
CA PRO A 101 4.90 8.78 -10.18
C PRO A 101 4.78 7.27 -10.41
N THR A 102 3.83 6.61 -9.75
CA THR A 102 3.76 5.15 -9.79
C THR A 102 3.39 4.57 -11.15
N HIS A 103 2.70 5.32 -12.00
CA HIS A 103 2.40 4.91 -13.38
C HIS A 103 3.66 4.87 -14.27
N ASP A 104 4.71 5.63 -13.93
CA ASP A 104 6.00 5.63 -14.63
C ASP A 104 6.98 4.58 -14.09
N LEU A 105 6.63 3.96 -12.96
CA LEU A 105 7.42 2.90 -12.33
C LEU A 105 7.00 1.52 -12.81
N THR A 106 8.03 0.71 -13.03
CA THR A 106 7.95 -0.66 -13.54
C THR A 106 8.76 -1.61 -12.67
N PHE A 107 8.50 -2.90 -12.83
CA PHE A 107 9.34 -3.95 -12.30
C PHE A 107 10.45 -4.29 -13.27
N ASP A 108 11.67 -4.34 -12.75
CA ASP A 108 12.80 -4.93 -13.45
C ASP A 108 13.35 -6.12 -12.69
N HIS A 109 13.65 -7.18 -13.43
CA HIS A 109 14.41 -8.33 -12.92
C HIS A 109 15.90 -8.07 -13.09
N VAL A 110 16.60 -7.88 -11.97
CA VAL A 110 18.06 -7.63 -11.89
C VAL A 110 18.82 -8.68 -12.69
N ILE A 111 18.50 -9.96 -12.50
CA ILE A 111 18.82 -11.03 -13.44
C ILE A 111 17.62 -11.15 -14.39
N PRO A 112 17.77 -10.85 -15.70
CA PRO A 112 16.67 -10.96 -16.66
C PRO A 112 16.05 -12.35 -16.69
N ARG A 113 14.72 -12.45 -16.93
CA ARG A 113 14.01 -13.74 -17.04
C ARG A 113 14.61 -14.66 -18.10
N CYS A 114 15.03 -14.12 -19.25
CA CYS A 114 15.71 -14.87 -20.31
C CYS A 114 17.07 -15.46 -19.90
N LYS A 115 17.62 -15.05 -18.74
CA LYS A 115 18.84 -15.57 -18.13
C LYS A 115 18.56 -16.37 -16.85
N GLY A 116 17.30 -16.80 -16.65
CA GLY A 116 16.89 -17.62 -15.51
C GLY A 116 16.55 -16.84 -14.23
N GLY A 117 16.43 -15.51 -14.31
CA GLY A 117 16.04 -14.71 -13.15
C GLY A 117 14.60 -14.96 -12.71
N ARG A 118 14.41 -15.22 -11.41
CA ARG A 118 13.10 -15.50 -10.80
C ARG A 118 12.39 -14.23 -10.35
N THR A 119 11.07 -14.30 -10.21
CA THR A 119 10.26 -13.21 -9.67
C THR A 119 10.27 -13.28 -8.14
N THR A 120 11.32 -12.77 -7.51
CA THR A 120 11.47 -12.78 -6.05
C THR A 120 11.96 -11.45 -5.52
N TRP A 121 11.83 -11.25 -4.20
CA TRP A 121 12.35 -10.10 -3.47
C TRP A 121 13.83 -9.82 -3.74
N GLU A 122 14.62 -10.88 -3.96
CA GLU A 122 16.07 -10.86 -4.16
C GLU A 122 16.47 -10.60 -5.61
N ASN A 123 15.50 -10.48 -6.53
CA ASN A 123 15.78 -10.29 -7.95
C ASN A 123 14.94 -9.18 -8.60
N VAL A 124 13.87 -8.71 -7.96
CA VAL A 124 13.01 -7.65 -8.51
C VAL A 124 13.25 -6.32 -7.82
N VAL A 125 13.39 -5.27 -8.63
CA VAL A 125 13.56 -3.87 -8.20
C VAL A 125 12.62 -2.93 -8.95
N THR A 126 12.44 -1.75 -8.36
CA THR A 126 11.74 -0.61 -8.97
C THR A 126 12.62 0.04 -10.02
N ALA A 127 12.09 0.23 -11.23
CA ALA A 127 12.77 0.93 -12.32
C ALA A 127 11.82 1.89 -13.04
N CYS A 128 12.30 3.08 -13.42
CA CYS A 128 11.56 3.92 -14.35
C CYS A 128 11.58 3.29 -15.76
N GLY A 129 10.61 3.64 -16.59
CA GLY A 129 10.50 3.09 -17.96
C GLY A 129 11.79 3.25 -18.79
N VAL A 130 12.46 4.40 -18.70
CA VAL A 130 13.71 4.68 -19.43
C VAL A 130 14.85 3.77 -19.00
N CYS A 131 15.10 3.65 -17.69
CA CYS A 131 16.17 2.77 -17.19
C CYS A 131 15.86 1.30 -17.43
N ASN A 132 14.60 0.89 -17.27
CA ASN A 132 14.17 -0.49 -17.53
C ASN A 132 14.41 -0.87 -19.01
N LEU A 133 13.99 0.00 -19.94
CA LEU A 133 14.23 -0.18 -21.37
C LEU A 133 15.72 -0.23 -21.70
N ARG A 134 16.53 0.67 -21.14
CA ARG A 134 17.99 0.70 -21.33
C ARG A 134 18.67 -0.57 -20.81
N LYS A 135 18.23 -1.10 -19.67
CA LYS A 135 18.78 -2.35 -19.12
C LYS A 135 18.41 -3.55 -20.00
N GLY A 136 17.14 -3.65 -20.40
CA GLY A 136 16.64 -4.72 -21.25
C GLY A 136 17.09 -6.12 -20.80
N PRO A 137 17.66 -6.95 -21.70
CA PRO A 137 18.09 -8.32 -21.38
C PRO A 137 19.51 -8.39 -20.79
N HIS A 138 20.14 -7.27 -20.47
CA HIS A 138 21.51 -7.24 -19.97
C HIS A 138 21.57 -7.44 -18.46
N LEU A 139 22.68 -8.04 -18.01
CA LEU A 139 23.00 -8.10 -16.59
C LEU A 139 23.53 -6.73 -16.14
N PRO A 140 23.04 -6.16 -15.02
CA PRO A 140 23.45 -4.88 -14.47
C PRO A 140 24.96 -4.61 -14.47
N HIS A 141 25.76 -5.59 -14.05
CA HIS A 141 27.21 -5.47 -13.97
C HIS A 141 27.90 -5.40 -15.34
N VAL A 142 27.28 -5.94 -16.40
CA VAL A 142 27.84 -5.93 -17.77
C VAL A 142 27.72 -4.54 -18.39
N ILE A 143 26.67 -3.80 -18.06
CA ILE A 143 26.37 -2.48 -18.65
C ILE A 143 26.55 -1.31 -17.66
N GLY A 144 27.09 -1.58 -16.47
CA GLY A 144 27.29 -0.57 -15.43
C GLY A 144 26.01 0.02 -14.83
N MET A 145 24.88 -0.69 -14.91
CA MET A 145 23.59 -0.26 -14.37
C MET A 145 23.23 -1.03 -13.10
N LEU A 146 24.07 -0.95 -12.06
CA LEU A 146 23.82 -1.62 -10.79
C LEU A 146 22.66 -0.95 -10.02
N PRO A 147 21.76 -1.74 -9.41
CA PRO A 147 20.79 -1.20 -8.45
C PRO A 147 21.50 -0.49 -7.29
N ARG A 148 20.95 0.64 -6.84
CA ARG A 148 21.45 1.41 -5.70
C ARG A 148 21.44 0.62 -4.39
N ALA A 149 20.40 -0.18 -4.19
CA ALA A 149 20.30 -1.12 -3.08
C ALA A 149 20.26 -2.56 -3.60
N ARG A 150 20.89 -3.48 -2.87
CA ARG A 150 20.78 -4.91 -3.16
C ARG A 150 19.32 -5.34 -2.93
N PRO A 151 18.64 -5.95 -3.92
CA PRO A 151 17.29 -6.46 -3.73
C PRO A 151 17.28 -7.52 -2.62
N ALA A 152 16.40 -7.32 -1.65
CA ALA A 152 16.15 -8.24 -0.56
C ALA A 152 14.70 -8.08 -0.07
N ARG A 153 14.22 -9.07 0.68
CA ARG A 153 12.91 -9.00 1.33
C ARG A 153 12.97 -8.00 2.50
N PRO A 154 12.11 -6.97 2.53
CA PRO A 154 12.03 -6.08 3.66
C PRO A 154 11.35 -6.75 4.84
N THR A 155 11.65 -6.28 6.04
CA THR A 155 10.82 -6.54 7.22
C THR A 155 9.52 -5.73 7.15
N SER A 156 8.49 -6.17 7.86
CA SER A 156 7.24 -5.42 7.98
C SER A 156 7.47 -4.02 8.57
N TRP A 157 8.44 -3.90 9.49
CA TRP A 157 8.82 -2.61 10.07
C TRP A 157 9.45 -1.67 9.03
N GLN A 158 10.38 -2.14 8.19
CA GLN A 158 10.99 -1.31 7.14
C GLN A 158 9.95 -0.77 6.15
N LEU A 159 8.96 -1.59 5.75
CA LEU A 159 7.87 -1.10 4.89
C LEU A 159 6.98 -0.08 5.61
N GLN A 160 6.67 -0.30 6.89
CA GLN A 160 5.90 0.65 7.69
C GLN A 160 6.64 1.98 7.84
N ASP A 161 7.95 1.94 8.09
CA ASP A 161 8.79 3.13 8.23
C ASP A 161 8.86 3.92 6.93
N ASN A 162 9.09 3.24 5.80
CA ASN A 162 8.98 3.88 4.47
C ASN A 162 7.58 4.47 4.26
N GLY A 163 6.52 3.76 4.66
CA GLY A 163 5.13 4.21 4.56
C GLY A 163 4.85 5.50 5.33
N ARG A 164 5.50 5.73 6.48
CA ARG A 164 5.35 6.96 7.28
C ARG A 164 5.86 8.20 6.57
N ALA A 165 6.77 8.06 5.61
CA ALA A 165 7.26 9.18 4.82
C ALA A 165 6.24 9.69 3.80
N PHE A 166 5.12 8.97 3.60
CA PHE A 166 4.05 9.35 2.69
C PHE A 166 2.83 9.83 3.48
N PRO A 167 2.15 10.91 3.05
CA PRO A 167 0.99 11.42 3.77
C PRO A 167 -0.17 10.40 3.77
N PRO A 168 -1.08 10.46 4.76
CA PRO A 168 -2.16 9.48 4.99
C PRO A 168 -3.14 9.32 3.81
N ASN A 169 -3.20 10.30 2.89
CA ASN A 169 -3.99 10.26 1.66
C ASN A 169 -3.13 10.14 0.39
N TYR A 170 -1.87 9.70 0.50
CA TYR A 170 -1.06 9.33 -0.66
C TYR A 170 -1.52 7.99 -1.26
N LEU A 171 -2.84 7.82 -1.42
CA LEU A 171 -3.39 6.98 -2.47
C LEU A 171 -3.15 7.80 -3.74
N HIS A 172 -1.99 7.61 -4.36
CA HIS A 172 -1.71 8.24 -5.64
C HIS A 172 -2.86 7.86 -6.59
N GLU A 173 -3.58 8.83 -7.16
CA GLU A 173 -4.81 8.57 -7.93
C GLU A 173 -4.63 7.48 -9.01
N SER A 174 -3.43 7.40 -9.58
CA SER A 174 -3.04 6.36 -10.54
C SER A 174 -2.98 4.94 -9.96
N TRP A 175 -3.31 4.70 -8.69
CA TRP A 175 -3.39 3.36 -8.09
C TRP A 175 -4.80 2.82 -8.11
N ARG A 176 -5.81 3.69 -8.25
CA ARG A 176 -7.20 3.26 -8.49
C ARG A 176 -7.28 2.31 -9.68
N ASP A 177 -6.43 2.50 -10.69
CA ASP A 177 -6.34 1.65 -11.88
C ASP A 177 -5.64 0.30 -11.67
N TYR A 178 -4.87 0.12 -10.57
CA TYR A 178 -4.10 -1.09 -10.29
C TYR A 178 -4.49 -1.83 -9.00
N LEU A 179 -5.36 -1.25 -8.17
CA LEU A 179 -5.88 -1.84 -6.92
C LEU A 179 -6.75 -3.10 -7.14
N TYR A 180 -6.85 -3.60 -8.37
CA TYR A 180 -7.48 -4.88 -8.73
C TYR A 180 -6.52 -6.06 -8.95
N TRP A 181 -5.23 -5.91 -8.65
CA TRP A 181 -4.26 -7.00 -8.81
C TRP A 181 -3.79 -7.55 -7.46
N ASP A 182 -4.70 -8.22 -6.75
CA ASP A 182 -4.37 -9.17 -5.66
C ASP A 182 -3.87 -10.52 -6.19
N THR A 183 -3.34 -10.56 -7.41
CA THR A 183 -2.66 -11.77 -7.90
C THR A 183 -1.25 -11.78 -7.35
N GLU A 184 -1.01 -12.64 -6.37
CA GLU A 184 0.36 -13.01 -5.99
C GLU A 184 1.13 -13.31 -7.28
N LEU A 185 2.27 -12.64 -7.48
CA LEU A 185 3.10 -12.90 -8.64
C LEU A 185 3.64 -14.31 -8.49
N GLU A 186 3.08 -15.25 -9.25
CA GLU A 186 3.48 -16.64 -9.25
C GLU A 186 4.99 -16.75 -9.54
N SER A 187 5.62 -17.65 -8.77
CA SER A 187 7.07 -17.86 -8.67
C SER A 187 7.70 -18.52 -9.88
#